data_AF-A0A7S3WHM4-F1
#
_entry.id   AF-A0A7S3WHM4-F1
#
_cell.length_a   1.000
_cell.length_b   1.000
_cell.length_c   1.000
_cell.angle_alpha   90.00
_cell.angle_beta   90.00
_cell.angle_gamma   90.00
#
_symmetry.space_group_name_H-M   'P 1'
#
loop_
_entity.id
_entity.type
_entity.pdbx_description
1 polymer ?
#
loop_
_entity_poly.entity_id
_entity_poly.type
_entity_poly.pdbx_seq_one_letter_code
_entity_poly.pdbx_strand_id
1 'polypeptide(L)'
;MTDYSKWERINASIEDDEEDHARARLRMQKEEMTEQEVRRIHECWEKPEFRAMFDEYAQEVSDPKHKAETEAYLAQCEAEQRAAAVGGLGVQSLEAGGLPPGSGGGGVAPPPPPDGSQLLKPKKGFVVKTWKKEAGRKDFDRDLGKVFINVCQHADIAPPESKPVVSPDGRRGESWSLPNLCSPAPREEKDKVGHLCIVIDIVFHPEVLSRAEMPGVIGERWRQMVARTAVEQCASHHSMILDVDGLKVLKTKYYAEAVDENGVAQ
;
A
#
# COMPACT_ATOMS: atom_id res chain seq x y z
N MET A 1 -6.22 52.51 -27.46
CA MET A 1 -5.17 51.94 -26.58
C MET A 1 -5.74 50.62 -26.08
N THR A 2 -5.13 49.49 -26.43
CA THR A 2 -5.65 48.16 -26.07
C THR A 2 -5.61 48.02 -24.55
N ASP A 3 -6.75 47.73 -23.93
CA ASP A 3 -6.84 47.61 -22.48
C ASP A 3 -6.36 46.21 -22.06
N TYR A 4 -5.06 46.11 -21.77
CA TYR A 4 -4.41 44.87 -21.34
C TYR A 4 -4.92 44.40 -19.96
N SER A 5 -5.51 45.28 -19.16
CA SER A 5 -6.05 44.92 -17.84
C SER A 5 -7.27 44.00 -17.93
N LYS A 6 -7.98 44.00 -19.07
CA LYS A 6 -9.08 43.08 -19.35
C LYS A 6 -8.57 41.66 -19.62
N TRP A 7 -7.45 41.51 -20.33
CA TRP A 7 -6.82 40.22 -20.61
C TRP A 7 -6.16 39.62 -19.37
N GLU A 8 -5.57 40.44 -18.50
CA GLU A 8 -5.01 40.00 -17.23
C GLU A 8 -6.07 39.40 -16.29
N ARG A 9 -7.26 40.03 -16.21
CA ARG A 9 -8.37 39.50 -15.39
C ARG A 9 -8.94 38.21 -15.95
N ILE A 10 -8.96 38.05 -17.28
CA ILE A 10 -9.39 36.81 -17.93
C ILE A 10 -8.38 35.71 -17.67
N ASN A 11 -7.08 35.95 -17.86
CA ASN A 11 -6.03 34.98 -17.56
C ASN A 11 -6.01 34.59 -16.07
N ALA A 12 -6.24 35.52 -15.15
CA ALA A 12 -6.33 35.23 -13.72
C ALA A 12 -7.60 34.46 -13.31
N SER A 13 -8.60 34.39 -14.19
CA SER A 13 -9.85 33.62 -13.96
C SER A 13 -9.86 32.25 -14.64
N ILE A 14 -8.85 31.95 -15.46
CA ILE A 14 -8.66 30.62 -16.05
C ILE A 14 -7.94 29.80 -14.98
N GLU A 15 -8.60 28.75 -14.49
CA GLU A 15 -8.00 27.80 -13.57
C GLU A 15 -6.79 27.14 -14.25
N ASP A 16 -5.66 27.03 -13.54
CA ASP A 16 -4.47 26.36 -14.07
C ASP A 16 -4.85 24.91 -14.41
N ASP A 17 -4.70 24.55 -15.69
CA ASP A 17 -4.96 23.20 -16.16
C ASP A 17 -3.97 22.24 -15.48
N GLU A 18 -4.44 21.07 -15.04
CA GLU A 18 -3.58 20.02 -14.48
C GLU A 18 -2.43 19.67 -15.44
N GLU A 19 -2.66 19.78 -16.76
CA GLU A 19 -1.62 19.61 -17.77
C GLU A 19 -0.50 20.66 -17.67
N ASP A 20 -0.81 21.91 -17.36
CA ASP A 20 0.18 22.99 -17.27
C ASP A 20 1.04 22.86 -16.00
N HIS A 21 0.44 22.44 -14.89
CA HIS A 21 1.17 22.06 -13.67
C HIS A 21 2.07 20.83 -13.90
N ALA A 22 1.59 19.82 -14.62
CA ALA A 22 2.40 18.65 -14.98
C ALA A 22 3.60 19.03 -15.85
N ARG A 23 3.40 19.89 -16.85
CA ARG A 23 4.48 20.43 -17.70
C ARG A 23 5.49 21.25 -16.90
N ALA A 24 5.04 22.05 -15.94
CA ALA A 24 5.92 22.81 -15.05
C ALA A 24 6.78 21.89 -14.17
N ARG A 25 6.18 20.84 -13.58
CA ARG A 25 6.91 19.83 -12.79
C ARG A 25 7.94 19.08 -13.63
N LEU A 26 7.58 18.66 -14.84
CA LEU A 26 8.50 18.00 -15.77
C LEU A 26 9.66 18.90 -16.17
N ARG A 27 9.40 20.20 -16.36
CA ARG A 27 10.45 21.18 -16.68
C ARG A 27 11.42 21.38 -15.52
N MET A 28 10.92 21.47 -14.29
CA MET A 28 11.77 21.54 -13.09
C MET A 28 12.61 20.27 -12.92
N GLN A 29 12.02 19.08 -13.04
CA GLN A 29 12.76 17.81 -12.98
C GLN A 29 13.85 17.72 -14.06
N LYS A 30 13.57 18.20 -15.27
CA LYS A 30 14.56 18.24 -16.36
C LYS A 30 15.71 19.19 -16.05
N GLU A 31 15.46 20.32 -15.39
CA GLU A 31 16.46 21.31 -15.01
C GLU A 31 17.30 20.85 -13.79
N GLU A 32 16.75 20.03 -12.91
CA GLU A 32 17.46 19.45 -11.74
C GLU A 32 18.27 18.19 -12.06
N MET A 33 18.10 17.59 -13.24
CA MET A 33 18.78 16.34 -13.59
C MET A 33 20.27 16.58 -13.87
N THR A 34 21.14 15.88 -13.16
CA THR A 34 22.59 16.04 -13.27
C THR A 34 23.12 15.51 -14.61
N GLU A 35 24.24 16.06 -15.09
CA GLU A 35 24.85 15.62 -16.36
C GLU A 35 25.20 14.13 -16.36
N GLN A 36 25.53 13.56 -15.19
CA GLN A 36 25.81 12.13 -15.05
C GLN A 36 24.54 11.27 -15.20
N GLU A 37 23.40 11.76 -14.73
CA GLU A 37 22.10 11.09 -14.89
C GLU A 37 21.62 11.14 -16.35
N VAL A 38 21.72 12.32 -17.00
CA VAL A 38 21.41 12.48 -18.43
C VAL A 38 22.24 11.52 -19.27
N ARG A 39 23.55 11.45 -19.01
CA ARG A 39 24.46 10.59 -19.76
C ARG A 39 24.18 9.11 -19.53
N ARG A 40 23.90 8.71 -18.29
CA ARG A 40 23.53 7.33 -17.96
C ARG A 40 22.23 6.92 -18.65
N ILE A 41 21.23 7.81 -18.69
CA ILE A 41 19.98 7.57 -19.41
C ILE A 41 20.26 7.38 -20.90
N HIS A 42 21.02 8.29 -21.52
CA HIS A 42 21.39 8.19 -22.94
C HIS A 42 22.12 6.88 -23.26
N GLU A 43 23.09 6.47 -22.43
CA GLU A 43 23.80 5.20 -22.59
C GLU A 43 22.90 3.97 -22.45
N CYS A 44 21.84 4.04 -21.62
CA CYS A 44 20.82 2.99 -21.55
C CYS A 44 19.94 2.94 -22.81
N TRP A 45 19.62 4.09 -23.42
CA TRP A 45 18.83 4.16 -24.66
C TRP A 45 19.52 3.58 -25.90
N GLU A 46 20.85 3.55 -25.92
CA GLU A 46 21.62 2.92 -26.99
C GLU A 46 21.67 1.39 -26.87
N LYS A 47 21.27 0.81 -25.73
CA LYS A 47 21.24 -0.63 -25.55
C LYS A 47 20.00 -1.23 -26.22
N PRO A 48 20.16 -2.19 -27.14
CA PRO A 48 19.04 -2.77 -27.88
C PRO A 48 18.07 -3.53 -26.96
N GLU A 49 18.56 -4.14 -25.88
CA GLU A 49 17.75 -4.84 -24.88
C GLU A 49 16.85 -3.89 -24.08
N PHE A 50 17.37 -2.72 -23.70
CA PHE A 50 16.60 -1.71 -22.97
C PHE A 50 15.53 -1.07 -23.85
N ARG A 51 15.88 -0.81 -25.13
CA ARG A 51 14.94 -0.28 -26.11
C ARG A 51 13.82 -1.27 -26.45
N ALA A 52 14.15 -2.55 -26.62
CA ALA A 52 13.15 -3.60 -26.83
C ALA A 52 12.17 -3.70 -25.65
N MET A 53 12.70 -3.68 -24.41
CA MET A 53 11.86 -3.72 -23.21
C MET A 53 10.94 -2.49 -23.10
N PHE A 54 11.45 -1.29 -23.43
CA PHE A 54 10.66 -0.07 -23.41
C PHE A 54 9.62 -0.03 -24.53
N ASP A 55 9.96 -0.53 -25.72
CA ASP A 55 9.05 -0.61 -26.87
C ASP A 55 7.92 -1.62 -26.61
N GLU A 56 8.22 -2.76 -25.99
CA GLU A 56 7.22 -3.74 -25.53
C GLU A 56 6.27 -3.11 -24.48
N TYR A 57 6.81 -2.43 -23.47
CA TYR A 57 6.01 -1.72 -22.46
C TYR A 57 5.16 -0.60 -23.07
N ALA A 58 5.72 0.19 -23.99
CA ALA A 58 5.00 1.27 -24.65
C ALA A 58 3.86 0.73 -25.53
N GLN A 59 4.06 -0.42 -26.20
CA GLN A 59 3.01 -1.10 -26.96
C GLN A 59 1.92 -1.66 -26.03
N GLU A 60 2.31 -2.22 -24.89
CA GLU A 60 1.38 -2.78 -23.90
C GLU A 60 0.51 -1.70 -23.26
N VAL A 61 1.09 -0.53 -22.94
CA VAL A 61 0.39 0.60 -22.31
C VAL A 61 -0.41 1.44 -23.32
N SER A 62 0.01 1.49 -24.58
CA SER A 62 -0.71 2.24 -25.62
C SER A 62 -1.89 1.48 -26.23
N ASP A 63 -2.05 0.18 -25.94
CA ASP A 63 -3.20 -0.58 -26.39
C ASP A 63 -4.48 -0.14 -25.64
N PRO A 64 -5.49 0.42 -26.33
CA PRO A 64 -6.75 0.85 -25.71
C PRO A 64 -7.48 -0.28 -24.97
N LYS A 65 -7.27 -1.55 -25.37
CA LYS A 65 -7.87 -2.70 -24.69
C LYS A 65 -7.28 -2.92 -23.30
N HIS A 66 -5.96 -2.89 -23.15
CA HIS A 66 -5.32 -3.08 -21.84
C HIS A 66 -5.64 -1.94 -20.88
N LYS A 67 -5.74 -0.70 -21.39
CA LYS A 67 -6.18 0.44 -20.57
C LYS A 67 -7.61 0.25 -20.05
N ALA A 68 -8.54 -0.13 -20.93
CA ALA A 68 -9.94 -0.36 -20.56
C ALA A 68 -10.10 -1.53 -19.57
N GLU A 69 -9.33 -2.60 -19.74
CA GLU A 69 -9.32 -3.76 -18.83
C GLU A 69 -8.72 -3.39 -17.46
N THR A 70 -7.64 -2.62 -17.44
CA THR A 70 -7.00 -2.13 -16.21
C THR A 70 -7.92 -1.17 -15.45
N GLU A 71 -8.54 -0.22 -16.14
CA GLU A 71 -9.51 0.72 -15.54
C GLU A 71 -10.75 -0.01 -15.02
N ALA A 72 -11.26 -1.01 -15.74
CA ALA A 72 -12.39 -1.81 -15.28
C ALA A 72 -12.04 -2.69 -14.06
N TYR A 73 -10.84 -3.26 -14.00
CA TYR A 73 -10.37 -4.03 -12.85
C TYR A 73 -10.12 -3.14 -11.62
N LEU A 74 -9.52 -1.96 -11.81
CA LEU A 74 -9.38 -0.96 -10.75
C LEU A 74 -10.76 -0.52 -10.23
N ALA A 75 -11.69 -0.24 -11.13
CA ALA A 75 -13.08 0.07 -10.78
C ALA A 75 -13.76 -1.10 -10.04
N GLN A 76 -13.46 -2.35 -10.39
CA GLN A 76 -13.95 -3.52 -9.67
C GLN A 76 -13.36 -3.61 -8.26
N CYS A 77 -12.05 -3.42 -8.11
CA CYS A 77 -11.40 -3.42 -6.80
C CYS A 77 -11.89 -2.26 -5.93
N GLU A 78 -12.05 -1.06 -6.50
CA GLU A 78 -12.66 0.08 -5.82
C GLU A 78 -14.12 -0.20 -5.47
N ALA A 79 -14.89 -0.81 -6.37
CA ALA A 79 -16.30 -1.15 -6.13
C ALA A 79 -16.45 -2.29 -5.12
N GLU A 80 -15.55 -3.26 -5.07
CA GLU A 80 -15.55 -4.35 -4.09
C GLU A 80 -15.04 -3.86 -2.74
N GLN A 81 -14.04 -2.97 -2.71
CA GLN A 81 -13.65 -2.24 -1.49
C GLN A 81 -14.80 -1.34 -1.00
N ARG A 82 -15.52 -0.68 -1.91
CA ARG A 82 -16.69 0.16 -1.62
C ARG A 82 -17.91 -0.66 -1.25
N ALA A 83 -18.12 -1.85 -1.82
CA ALA A 83 -19.19 -2.78 -1.48
C ALA A 83 -18.88 -3.53 -0.18
N ALA A 84 -17.61 -3.81 0.12
CA ALA A 84 -17.18 -4.27 1.43
C ALA A 84 -17.36 -3.17 2.50
N ALA A 85 -17.22 -1.90 2.12
CA ALA A 85 -17.57 -0.76 2.97
C ALA A 85 -19.10 -0.54 3.09
N VAL A 86 -19.89 -0.89 2.07
CA VAL A 86 -21.36 -0.71 2.03
C VAL A 86 -22.13 -1.96 2.52
N GLY A 87 -21.50 -3.13 2.59
CA GLY A 87 -22.08 -4.41 3.02
C GLY A 87 -22.51 -4.48 4.49
N GLY A 88 -22.32 -3.39 5.24
CA GLY A 88 -22.93 -3.19 6.57
C GLY A 88 -24.35 -2.65 6.56
N LEU A 89 -24.88 -2.17 5.42
CA LEU A 89 -26.23 -1.61 5.35
C LEU A 89 -27.21 -2.63 4.77
N GLY A 90 -27.88 -3.35 5.67
CA GLY A 90 -29.08 -4.10 5.32
C GLY A 90 -30.15 -3.14 4.79
N VAL A 91 -30.53 -3.31 3.53
CA VAL A 91 -31.79 -2.79 3.00
C VAL A 91 -32.64 -3.95 2.56
N GLN A 92 -33.79 -4.01 3.22
CA GLN A 92 -34.81 -5.03 3.14
C GLN A 92 -35.42 -5.11 1.75
N SER A 93 -35.74 -6.35 1.38
CA SER A 93 -36.68 -6.73 0.34
C SER A 93 -37.91 -5.82 0.30
N LEU A 94 -38.13 -5.16 -0.84
CA LEU A 94 -39.45 -4.78 -1.30
C LEU A 94 -39.59 -5.16 -2.77
N GLU A 95 -40.44 -6.15 -3.03
CA GLU A 95 -41.08 -6.33 -4.32
C GLU A 95 -42.08 -5.20 -4.57
N ALA A 96 -42.04 -4.59 -5.76
CA ALA A 96 -43.21 -4.29 -6.60
C ALA A 96 -42.83 -3.41 -7.80
N GLY A 97 -43.33 -3.78 -8.98
CA GLY A 97 -43.67 -2.80 -10.04
C GLY A 97 -42.92 -2.99 -11.34
N GLY A 98 -43.59 -3.57 -12.34
CA GLY A 98 -43.02 -3.97 -13.62
C GLY A 98 -42.58 -2.85 -14.56
N LEU A 99 -41.68 -3.24 -15.47
CA LEU A 99 -41.33 -2.54 -16.70
C LEU A 99 -41.25 -3.58 -17.86
N PRO A 100 -41.56 -3.17 -19.10
CA PRO A 100 -41.94 -4.06 -20.21
C PRO A 100 -40.73 -4.72 -20.89
N PRO A 101 -40.93 -5.78 -21.70
CA PRO A 101 -39.83 -6.46 -22.38
C PRO A 101 -39.47 -5.70 -23.67
N GLY A 102 -38.27 -5.11 -23.72
CA GLY A 102 -37.78 -4.43 -24.92
C GLY A 102 -36.27 -4.23 -24.91
N SER A 103 -35.60 -4.91 -25.83
CA SER A 103 -34.18 -4.81 -26.22
C SER A 103 -33.14 -5.29 -25.20
N GLY A 104 -32.62 -6.49 -25.46
CA GLY A 104 -31.44 -7.04 -24.79
C GLY A 104 -30.18 -6.25 -25.14
N GLY A 105 -29.72 -5.43 -24.21
CA GLY A 105 -28.29 -5.12 -24.08
C GLY A 105 -27.65 -6.27 -23.31
N GLY A 106 -26.84 -7.08 -23.98
CA GLY A 106 -26.06 -8.12 -23.33
C GLY A 106 -25.18 -7.48 -22.26
N GLY A 107 -25.49 -7.75 -20.99
CA GLY A 107 -24.57 -7.52 -19.89
C GLY A 107 -23.36 -8.40 -20.16
N VAL A 108 -22.31 -7.79 -20.72
CA VAL A 108 -21.01 -8.44 -20.85
C VAL A 108 -20.56 -8.71 -19.43
N ALA A 109 -20.44 -9.99 -19.07
CA ALA A 109 -19.83 -10.36 -17.80
C ALA A 109 -18.46 -9.66 -17.72
N PRO A 110 -18.09 -9.09 -16.56
CA PRO A 110 -16.82 -8.40 -16.42
C PRO A 110 -15.68 -9.33 -16.83
N PRO A 111 -14.65 -8.82 -17.55
CA PRO A 111 -13.50 -9.64 -17.91
C PRO A 111 -12.85 -10.20 -16.64
N PRO A 112 -12.35 -11.45 -16.67
CA PRO A 112 -11.58 -11.99 -15.57
C PRO A 112 -10.38 -11.07 -15.29
N PRO A 113 -9.92 -10.96 -14.03
CA PRO A 113 -8.73 -10.17 -13.69
C PRO A 113 -7.56 -10.59 -14.60
N PRO A 114 -6.68 -9.64 -14.98
CA PRO A 114 -5.56 -9.95 -15.86
C PRO A 114 -4.75 -11.12 -15.32
N ASP A 115 -4.37 -12.05 -16.20
CA ASP A 115 -3.67 -13.28 -15.84
C ASP A 115 -2.40 -12.93 -15.05
N GLY A 116 -2.42 -13.21 -13.74
CA GLY A 116 -1.30 -12.97 -12.82
C GLY A 116 -1.60 -12.06 -11.63
N SER A 117 -2.68 -11.26 -11.63
CA SER A 117 -3.04 -10.42 -10.48
C SER A 117 -3.95 -11.17 -9.50
N GLN A 118 -3.39 -12.13 -8.76
CA GLN A 118 -4.13 -12.76 -7.68
C GLN A 118 -4.14 -11.84 -6.46
N LEU A 119 -5.31 -11.26 -6.14
CA LEU A 119 -5.50 -10.54 -4.90
C LEU A 119 -5.28 -11.50 -3.72
N LEU A 120 -4.13 -11.37 -3.05
CA LEU A 120 -3.84 -12.12 -1.84
C LEU A 120 -4.88 -11.76 -0.80
N LYS A 121 -5.49 -12.76 -0.15
CA LYS A 121 -6.39 -12.58 1.00
C LYS A 121 -5.66 -13.05 2.26
N PRO A 122 -4.86 -12.19 2.93
CA PRO A 122 -4.03 -12.61 4.04
C PRO A 122 -4.89 -13.01 5.25
N LYS A 123 -4.46 -14.03 5.98
CA LYS A 123 -5.05 -14.39 7.27
C LYS A 123 -4.47 -13.48 8.35
N LYS A 124 -5.36 -12.99 9.23
CA LYS A 124 -5.01 -12.12 10.36
C LYS A 124 -4.10 -12.84 11.35
N GLY A 125 -3.09 -12.14 11.86
CA GLY A 125 -2.17 -12.65 12.87
C GLY A 125 -2.23 -11.85 14.16
N PHE A 126 -1.29 -10.90 14.32
CA PHE A 126 -1.20 -10.02 15.49
C PHE A 126 -0.85 -8.60 15.07
N VAL A 127 -0.98 -7.64 16.00
CA VAL A 127 -0.71 -6.22 15.72
C VAL A 127 0.49 -5.73 16.50
N VAL A 128 1.36 -4.98 15.84
CA VAL A 128 2.47 -4.25 16.44
C VAL A 128 2.12 -2.77 16.48
N LYS A 129 2.19 -2.17 17.67
CA LYS A 129 2.08 -0.72 17.84
C LYS A 129 3.47 -0.12 17.93
N THR A 130 3.72 0.94 17.17
CA THR A 130 4.92 1.78 17.24
C THR A 130 4.53 3.24 17.04
N TRP A 131 5.51 4.12 16.94
CA TRP A 131 5.33 5.55 16.73
C TRP A 131 6.23 6.05 15.59
N LYS A 132 5.68 6.93 14.76
CA LYS A 132 6.42 7.68 13.74
C LYS A 132 7.29 8.74 14.43
N LYS A 133 8.55 8.82 14.04
CA LYS A 133 9.50 9.85 14.45
C LYS A 133 9.72 10.84 13.31
N GLU A 134 9.98 12.08 13.67
CA GLU A 134 10.50 13.08 12.74
C GLU A 134 12.03 12.98 12.69
N ALA A 135 12.61 13.20 11.51
CA ALA A 135 14.06 13.22 11.37
C ALA A 135 14.67 14.31 12.27
N GLY A 136 15.63 13.91 13.12
CA GLY A 136 16.32 14.83 14.03
C GLY A 136 15.60 15.12 15.35
N ARG A 137 14.38 14.61 15.59
CA ARG A 137 13.74 14.68 16.91
C ARG A 137 13.97 13.42 17.73
N LYS A 138 14.26 13.61 19.03
CA LYS A 138 14.38 12.49 20.00
C LYS A 138 13.02 11.95 20.44
N ASP A 139 12.03 12.83 20.49
CA ASP A 139 10.69 12.52 20.94
C ASP A 139 9.73 12.41 19.75
N PHE A 140 8.62 11.71 19.97
CA PHE A 140 7.54 11.53 19.02
C PHE A 140 6.21 11.90 19.65
N ASP A 141 5.25 12.32 18.83
CA ASP A 141 3.89 12.60 19.29
C ASP A 141 3.23 11.29 19.72
N ARG A 142 2.92 11.18 21.02
CA ARG A 142 2.32 9.97 21.59
C ARG A 142 0.86 9.79 21.21
N ASP A 143 0.20 10.87 20.79
CA ASP A 143 -1.20 10.92 20.47
C ASP A 143 -1.44 10.80 18.97
N LEU A 144 -0.74 11.60 18.16
CA LEU A 144 -0.88 11.66 16.70
C LEU A 144 0.16 10.85 15.91
N GLY A 145 1.25 10.42 16.55
CA GLY A 145 2.32 9.68 15.89
C GLY A 145 2.11 8.17 15.86
N LYS A 146 0.95 7.65 16.28
CA LYS A 146 0.73 6.20 16.42
C LYS A 146 0.73 5.51 15.06
N VAL A 147 1.44 4.38 15.00
CA VAL A 147 1.44 3.48 13.83
C VAL A 147 1.10 2.08 14.32
N PHE A 148 0.12 1.45 13.66
CA PHE A 148 -0.26 0.06 13.88
C PHE A 148 0.11 -0.77 12.66
N ILE A 149 0.85 -1.86 12.87
CA ILE A 149 1.26 -2.77 11.81
C ILE A 149 0.54 -4.09 12.04
N ASN A 150 -0.32 -4.47 11.09
CA ASN A 150 -0.98 -5.76 11.08
C ASN A 150 -0.05 -6.80 10.48
N VAL A 151 0.44 -7.71 11.32
CA VAL A 151 1.25 -8.85 10.90
C VAL A 151 0.31 -9.99 10.50
N CYS A 152 0.23 -10.24 9.20
CA CYS A 152 -0.66 -11.19 8.55
C CYS A 152 0.13 -12.36 7.93
N GLN A 153 -0.58 -13.39 7.46
CA GLN A 153 0.04 -14.54 6.78
C GLN A 153 -0.64 -14.97 5.48
N HIS A 154 0.17 -15.40 4.52
CA HIS A 154 -0.30 -16.02 3.27
C HIS A 154 0.69 -17.07 2.77
N ALA A 155 0.20 -18.19 2.23
CA ALA A 155 1.02 -19.34 1.84
C ALA A 155 1.95 -19.05 0.64
N ASP A 156 1.60 -18.07 -0.19
CA ASP A 156 2.40 -17.67 -1.36
C ASP A 156 3.65 -16.84 -1.02
N ILE A 157 3.78 -16.39 0.23
CA ILE A 157 5.03 -15.76 0.71
C ILE A 157 6.06 -16.85 0.98
N ALA A 158 7.30 -16.66 0.53
CA ALA A 158 8.36 -17.62 0.78
C ALA A 158 8.56 -17.90 2.29
N PRO A 159 8.82 -19.16 2.69
CA PRO A 159 9.01 -19.53 4.08
C PRO A 159 10.26 -18.87 4.71
N PRO A 160 10.33 -18.77 6.05
CA PRO A 160 11.50 -18.23 6.72
C PRO A 160 12.71 -19.16 6.56
N GLU A 161 13.89 -18.58 6.33
CA GLU A 161 15.15 -19.33 6.22
C GLU A 161 16.09 -18.98 7.37
N SER A 162 16.83 -19.95 7.89
CA SER A 162 17.88 -19.72 8.89
C SER A 162 19.26 -20.09 8.38
N LYS A 163 20.26 -19.30 8.78
CA LYS A 163 21.68 -19.58 8.56
C LYS A 163 22.41 -19.56 9.91
N PRO A 164 23.23 -20.56 10.24
CA PRO A 164 24.02 -20.54 11.47
C PRO A 164 25.05 -19.40 11.41
N VAL A 165 25.14 -18.62 12.47
CA VAL A 165 26.08 -17.49 12.59
C VAL A 165 26.84 -17.56 13.91
N VAL A 166 28.08 -17.07 13.89
CA VAL A 166 28.92 -16.92 15.08
C VAL A 166 29.21 -15.45 15.27
N SER A 167 28.83 -14.93 16.42
CA SER A 167 29.10 -13.55 16.83
C SER A 167 30.59 -13.33 17.12
N PRO A 168 31.08 -12.08 17.09
CA PRO A 168 32.48 -11.76 17.40
C PRO A 168 32.93 -12.22 18.81
N ASP A 169 32.01 -12.31 19.76
CA ASP A 169 32.23 -12.84 21.12
C ASP A 169 32.12 -14.37 21.21
N GLY A 170 32.04 -15.07 20.07
CA GLY A 170 32.05 -16.53 19.97
C GLY A 170 30.73 -17.22 20.26
N ARG A 171 29.64 -16.48 20.54
CA ARG A 171 28.31 -17.07 20.71
C ARG A 171 27.77 -17.52 19.36
N ARG A 172 27.26 -18.76 19.34
CA ARG A 172 26.56 -19.33 18.18
C ARG A 172 25.10 -18.92 18.22
N GLY A 173 24.55 -18.56 17.07
CA GLY A 173 23.15 -18.25 16.89
C GLY A 173 22.70 -18.57 15.47
N GLU A 174 21.50 -18.14 15.13
CA GLU A 174 20.94 -18.25 13.80
C GLU A 174 20.57 -16.86 13.30
N SER A 175 20.95 -16.56 12.06
CA SER A 175 20.47 -15.39 11.33
C SER A 175 19.26 -15.83 10.52
N TRP A 176 18.15 -15.12 10.69
CA TRP A 176 16.88 -15.44 10.06
C TRP A 176 16.59 -14.45 8.93
N SER A 177 16.20 -14.99 7.78
CA SER A 177 15.61 -14.24 6.67
C SER A 177 14.10 -14.45 6.69
N LEU A 178 13.34 -13.34 6.72
CA LEU A 178 11.88 -13.35 6.76
C LEU A 178 11.32 -12.64 5.52
N PRO A 179 11.16 -13.36 4.39
CA PRO A 179 10.47 -12.83 3.23
C PRO A 179 9.09 -12.30 3.61
N ASN A 180 8.74 -11.13 3.10
CA ASN A 180 7.50 -10.44 3.44
C ASN A 180 7.02 -9.55 2.30
N LEU A 181 5.74 -9.21 2.34
CA LEU A 181 5.10 -8.25 1.46
C LEU A 181 4.44 -7.17 2.30
N CYS A 182 4.84 -5.92 2.12
CA CYS A 182 4.21 -4.77 2.74
C CYS A 182 3.08 -4.24 1.85
N SER A 183 2.00 -3.75 2.45
CA SER A 183 0.92 -3.08 1.74
C SER A 183 1.49 -1.88 0.95
N PRO A 184 1.07 -1.64 -0.31
CA PRO A 184 1.63 -0.56 -1.13
C PRO A 184 1.43 0.84 -0.54
N ALA A 185 0.30 1.07 0.13
CA ALA A 185 -0.05 2.34 0.73
C ALA A 185 -0.40 2.17 2.22
N PRO A 186 0.13 3.02 3.11
CA PRO A 186 -0.37 3.11 4.48
C PRO A 186 -1.80 3.65 4.49
N ARG A 187 -2.63 3.17 5.42
CA ARG A 187 -3.97 3.69 5.66
C ARG A 187 -3.96 4.67 6.82
N GLU A 188 -4.83 5.67 6.77
CA GLU A 188 -5.12 6.56 7.90
C GLU A 188 -6.41 6.12 8.58
N GLU A 189 -6.37 5.96 9.89
CA GLU A 189 -7.47 5.42 10.70
C GLU A 189 -7.58 6.24 11.99
N LYS A 190 -8.76 6.22 12.64
CA LYS A 190 -8.93 6.82 13.96
C LYS A 190 -8.67 5.79 15.06
N ASP A 191 -7.94 6.19 16.10
CA ASP A 191 -7.81 5.39 17.30
C ASP A 191 -9.08 5.45 18.17
N LYS A 192 -9.11 4.68 19.27
CA LYS A 192 -10.25 4.63 20.19
C LYS A 192 -10.61 5.98 20.82
N VAL A 193 -9.69 6.94 20.80
CA VAL A 193 -9.85 8.29 21.36
C VAL A 193 -10.23 9.28 20.25
N GLY A 194 -10.17 8.88 18.97
CA GLY A 194 -10.45 9.72 17.81
C GLY A 194 -9.21 10.38 17.20
N HIS A 195 -8.00 10.08 17.70
CA HIS A 195 -6.77 10.60 17.09
C HIS A 195 -6.43 9.83 15.82
N LEU A 196 -5.97 10.54 14.79
CA LEU A 196 -5.47 9.90 13.57
C LEU A 196 -4.24 9.05 13.87
N CYS A 197 -4.18 7.89 13.23
CA CYS A 197 -3.09 6.94 13.29
C CYS A 197 -2.88 6.27 11.94
N ILE A 198 -1.66 5.77 11.71
CA ILE A 198 -1.32 5.09 10.46
C ILE A 198 -1.44 3.58 10.67
N VAL A 199 -2.02 2.89 9.70
CA VAL A 199 -2.18 1.43 9.70
C VAL A 199 -1.54 0.83 8.46
N ILE A 200 -0.68 -0.17 8.65
CA ILE A 200 0.07 -0.82 7.59
C ILE A 200 -0.16 -2.33 7.72
N ASP A 201 -0.36 -3.02 6.60
CA ASP A 201 -0.41 -4.48 6.60
C ASP A 201 0.90 -5.04 6.08
N ILE A 202 1.43 -6.05 6.75
CA ILE A 202 2.61 -6.81 6.30
C ILE A 202 2.31 -8.30 6.36
N VAL A 203 2.62 -9.01 5.29
CA VAL A 203 2.27 -10.41 5.11
C VAL A 203 3.53 -11.26 5.11
N PHE A 204 3.57 -12.26 5.98
CA PHE A 204 4.62 -13.27 6.06
C PHE A 204 4.09 -14.66 5.66
N HIS A 205 4.97 -15.65 5.56
CA HIS A 205 4.54 -17.05 5.45
C HIS A 205 3.89 -17.56 6.77
N PRO A 206 2.89 -18.47 6.74
CA PRO A 206 2.22 -18.96 7.95
C PRO A 206 3.13 -19.63 8.96
N GLU A 207 4.28 -20.17 8.53
CA GLU A 207 5.28 -20.72 9.43
C GLU A 207 5.86 -19.66 10.40
N VAL A 208 6.02 -18.41 9.94
CA VAL A 208 6.53 -17.31 10.77
C VAL A 208 5.59 -17.06 11.94
N LEU A 209 4.27 -17.04 11.68
CA LEU A 209 3.28 -16.80 12.73
C LEU A 209 3.08 -18.04 13.61
N SER A 210 3.10 -19.24 13.04
CA SER A 210 3.03 -20.49 13.81
C SER A 210 4.17 -20.58 14.84
N ARG A 211 5.39 -20.17 14.44
CA ARG A 211 6.55 -20.08 15.36
C ARG A 211 6.36 -19.00 16.43
N ALA A 212 5.68 -17.91 16.12
CA ALA A 212 5.38 -16.82 17.06
C ALA A 212 4.30 -17.18 18.10
N GLU A 213 3.44 -18.15 17.77
CA GLU A 213 2.40 -18.68 18.66
C GLU A 213 2.91 -19.80 19.59
N MET A 214 4.11 -20.33 19.35
CA MET A 214 4.69 -21.36 20.22
C MET A 214 4.81 -20.86 21.67
N PRO A 215 4.38 -21.65 22.67
CA PRO A 215 4.45 -21.24 24.06
C PRO A 215 5.90 -21.16 24.56
N GLY A 216 6.10 -20.33 25.58
CA GLY A 216 7.38 -20.18 26.26
C GLY A 216 8.33 -19.17 25.61
N VAL A 217 9.55 -19.13 26.13
CA VAL A 217 10.54 -18.07 25.85
C VAL A 217 10.96 -18.05 24.38
N ILE A 218 10.95 -19.20 23.71
CA ILE A 218 11.38 -19.32 22.31
C ILE A 218 10.39 -18.61 21.39
N GLY A 219 9.09 -18.91 21.51
CA GLY A 219 8.07 -18.25 20.69
C GLY A 219 7.91 -16.77 21.03
N GLU A 220 8.11 -16.37 22.30
CA GLU A 220 8.12 -14.95 22.66
C GLU A 220 9.29 -14.20 22.03
N ARG A 221 10.51 -14.74 22.09
CA ARG A 221 11.69 -14.15 21.41
C ARG A 221 11.51 -14.08 19.90
N TRP A 222 10.96 -15.14 19.32
CA TRP A 222 10.63 -15.17 17.89
C TRP A 222 9.62 -14.09 17.52
N ARG A 223 8.52 -13.98 18.27
CA ARG A 223 7.49 -12.95 18.06
C ARG A 223 8.05 -11.54 18.16
N GLN A 224 8.96 -11.29 19.09
CA GLN A 224 9.64 -10.00 19.20
C GLN A 224 10.57 -9.72 18.00
N MET A 225 11.30 -10.73 17.52
CA MET A 225 12.13 -10.63 16.32
C MET A 225 11.27 -10.31 15.09
N VAL A 226 10.16 -11.03 14.88
CA VAL A 226 9.20 -10.76 13.79
C VAL A 226 8.61 -9.36 13.90
N ALA A 227 8.22 -8.92 15.11
CA ALA A 227 7.67 -7.58 15.32
C ALA A 227 8.67 -6.48 14.97
N ARG A 228 9.94 -6.65 15.37
CA ARG A 228 11.03 -5.74 15.02
C ARG A 228 11.25 -5.70 13.51
N THR A 229 11.36 -6.85 12.86
CA THR A 229 11.52 -6.94 11.40
C THR A 229 10.35 -6.28 10.69
N ALA A 230 9.11 -6.48 11.15
CA ALA A 230 7.93 -5.85 10.56
C ALA A 230 8.02 -4.32 10.60
N VAL A 231 8.42 -3.73 11.73
CA VAL A 231 8.62 -2.28 11.85
C VAL A 231 9.72 -1.79 10.90
N GLU A 232 10.87 -2.46 10.87
CA GLU A 232 12.00 -2.09 10.02
C GLU A 232 11.64 -2.16 8.52
N GLN A 233 10.93 -3.20 8.09
CA GLN A 233 10.50 -3.38 6.70
C GLN A 233 9.45 -2.36 6.29
N CYS A 234 8.44 -2.10 7.13
CA CYS A 234 7.42 -1.08 6.87
C CYS A 234 8.03 0.33 6.82
N ALA A 235 8.96 0.63 7.73
CA ALA A 235 9.70 1.89 7.76
C ALA A 235 10.49 2.10 6.45
N SER A 236 11.22 1.07 6.00
CA SER A 236 11.97 1.12 4.76
C SER A 236 11.06 1.26 3.54
N HIS A 237 9.98 0.47 3.46
CA HIS A 237 9.09 0.44 2.29
C HIS A 237 8.38 1.78 2.08
N HIS A 238 7.94 2.43 3.16
CA HIS A 238 7.23 3.72 3.09
C HIS A 238 8.13 4.93 3.31
N SER A 239 9.46 4.76 3.37
CA SER A 239 10.42 5.83 3.66
C SER A 239 10.07 6.63 4.93
N MET A 240 9.69 5.92 5.99
CA MET A 240 9.30 6.47 7.29
C MET A 240 10.37 6.18 8.35
N ILE A 241 10.44 7.01 9.39
CA ILE A 241 11.24 6.73 10.58
C ILE A 241 10.28 6.24 11.68
N LEU A 242 10.43 4.99 12.12
CA LEU A 242 9.58 4.37 13.15
C LEU A 242 10.38 4.02 14.40
N ASP A 243 9.71 4.01 15.55
CA ASP A 243 10.29 3.64 16.84
C ASP A 243 10.41 2.12 17.00
N VAL A 244 11.55 1.56 16.59
CA VAL A 244 11.82 0.12 16.70
C VAL A 244 11.98 -0.32 18.15
N ASP A 245 12.66 0.48 18.98
CA ASP A 245 12.97 0.09 20.37
C ASP A 245 11.73 0.17 21.30
N GLY A 246 10.83 1.13 21.04
CA GLY A 246 9.60 1.32 21.81
C GLY A 246 8.39 0.53 21.32
N LEU A 247 8.55 -0.38 20.37
CA LEU A 247 7.44 -1.16 19.81
C LEU A 247 6.71 -2.00 20.87
N LYS A 248 5.42 -2.26 20.65
CA LYS A 248 4.57 -3.06 21.52
C LYS A 248 3.73 -4.03 20.72
N VAL A 249 3.89 -5.32 20.97
CA VAL A 249 3.00 -6.35 20.44
C VAL A 249 1.67 -6.31 21.21
N LEU A 250 0.57 -6.09 20.49
CA LEU A 250 -0.78 -6.02 21.05
C LEU A 250 -1.43 -7.41 21.09
N LYS A 251 -2.45 -7.56 21.94
CA LYS A 251 -3.26 -8.78 22.03
C LYS A 251 -4.31 -8.91 20.92
N THR A 252 -4.58 -7.83 20.18
CA THR A 252 -5.54 -7.88 19.06
C THR A 252 -4.91 -8.55 17.85
N LYS A 253 -5.74 -9.25 17.07
CA LYS A 253 -5.31 -9.98 15.88
C LYS A 253 -5.19 -9.13 14.63
N TYR A 254 -5.92 -8.02 14.60
CA TYR A 254 -5.95 -7.09 13.49
C TYR A 254 -6.43 -5.73 13.97
N TYR A 255 -5.96 -4.69 13.32
CA TYR A 255 -6.36 -3.32 13.52
C TYR A 255 -7.01 -2.84 12.23
N ALA A 256 -8.31 -2.57 12.31
CA ALA A 256 -9.13 -1.96 11.27
C ALA A 256 -9.98 -0.87 11.93
N GLU A 257 -10.63 -0.06 11.11
CA GLU A 257 -11.68 0.86 11.53
C GLU A 257 -12.61 0.21 12.58
N ALA A 258 -12.94 0.98 13.62
CA ALA A 258 -13.85 0.53 14.66
C ALA A 258 -15.27 0.44 14.08
N VAL A 259 -15.62 -0.72 13.53
CA VAL A 259 -17.01 -1.00 13.18
C VAL A 259 -17.79 -1.16 14.48
N ASP A 260 -18.76 -0.30 14.72
CA ASP A 260 -19.68 -0.45 15.84
C ASP A 260 -20.50 -1.75 15.70
N GLU A 261 -21.21 -2.13 16.76
CA GLU A 261 -22.07 -3.33 16.78
C GLU A 261 -23.20 -3.30 15.72
N ASN A 262 -23.31 -2.20 14.97
CA ASN A 262 -24.32 -1.92 13.95
C ASN A 262 -23.76 -1.79 12.52
N GLY A 263 -22.46 -2.00 12.28
CA GLY A 263 -21.93 -2.04 10.93
C GLY A 263 -21.69 -0.68 10.27
N VAL A 264 -21.57 0.43 11.03
CA VAL A 264 -21.34 1.77 10.47
C VAL A 264 -20.02 2.35 10.99
N ALA A 265 -19.19 2.84 10.06
CA ALA A 265 -17.97 3.59 10.36
C ALA A 265 -18.30 4.98 10.95
N GLN A 266 -17.64 5.39 12.05
CA GLN A 266 -17.85 6.66 12.75
C GLN A 266 -16.93 7.82 12.30
#